data_AF-A0A1W1HNF5-F1
#
_entry.id   AF-A0A1W1HNF5-F1
#
_cell.length_a   1.000
_cell.length_b   1.000
_cell.length_c   1.000
_cell.angle_alpha   90.00
_cell.angle_beta   90.00
_cell.angle_gamma   90.00
#
_symmetry.space_group_name_H-M   'P 1'
#
loop_
_entity.id
_entity.type
_entity.pdbx_description
1 polymer ?
#
loop_
_entity_poly.entity_id
_entity_poly.type
_entity_poly.pdbx_seq_one_letter_code
_entity_poly.pdbx_strand_id
1 'polypeptide(L)'
;MKTQGKDIIRGIVQAAKQLDHDVTFVHLEDYDMTLAQLMAVGVDLWLNTPQRLLKTSGTSAMKAPPNGVSSLSFLDAWWLEGHIKGVTEWSIGHERPGEK
;
A
#
# COMPACT_ATOMS: atom_id res chain seq x y z
N MET A 1 5.88 25.20 -9.47
CA MET A 1 7.10 24.51 -9.01
C MET A 1 6.65 23.37 -8.08
N LYS A 2 6.94 22.10 -8.41
CA LYS A 2 6.35 20.90 -7.78
C LYS A 2 6.94 20.61 -6.38
N THR A 3 6.57 21.39 -5.35
CA THR A 3 7.03 21.17 -3.95
C THR A 3 6.11 20.27 -3.12
N GLN A 4 4.86 20.10 -3.52
CA GLN A 4 3.84 19.38 -2.75
C GLN A 4 4.27 17.96 -2.33
N GLY A 5 4.93 17.19 -3.22
CA GLY A 5 5.42 15.85 -2.89
C GLY A 5 6.53 15.85 -1.84
N LYS A 6 7.47 16.80 -1.92
CA LYS A 6 8.55 16.93 -0.94
C LYS A 6 8.02 17.32 0.44
N ASP A 7 7.00 18.17 0.47
CA ASP A 7 6.38 18.61 1.72
C ASP A 7 5.60 17.47 2.39
N ILE A 8 4.95 16.60 1.60
CA ILE A 8 4.31 15.37 2.11
C ILE A 8 5.36 14.44 2.75
N ILE A 9 6.46 14.16 2.05
CA ILE A 9 7.52 13.28 2.58
C ILE A 9 8.10 13.87 3.88
N ARG A 10 8.34 15.19 3.94
CA ARG A 10 8.79 15.86 5.17
C ARG A 10 7.81 15.66 6.32
N GLY A 11 6.51 15.80 6.08
CA GLY A 11 5.48 15.55 7.09
C GLY A 11 5.50 14.12 7.62
N ILE A 12 5.64 13.13 6.72
CA ILE A 12 5.75 11.71 7.10
C ILE A 12 6.98 11.46 7.97
N VAL A 13 8.15 11.97 7.56
CA VAL A 13 9.40 11.80 8.33
C VAL A 13 9.30 12.48 9.70
N GLN A 14 8.66 13.65 9.79
CA GLN A 14 8.44 14.33 11.07
C GLN A 14 7.52 13.53 11.99
N ALA A 15 6.42 12.98 11.47
CA ALA A 15 5.52 12.13 12.23
C ALA A 15 6.21 10.84 12.71
N ALA A 16 7.01 10.21 11.84
CA ALA A 16 7.79 9.02 12.20
C ALA A 16 8.77 9.30 13.35
N LYS A 17 9.45 10.45 13.35
CA LYS A 17 10.34 10.85 14.45
C LYS A 17 9.63 10.99 15.80
N GLN A 18 8.34 11.33 15.81
CA GLN A 18 7.55 11.40 17.04
C GLN A 18 7.23 10.01 17.61
N LEU A 19 7.36 8.96 16.80
CA LEU A 19 7.05 7.57 17.12
C LEU A 19 8.31 6.69 17.22
N ASP A 20 9.51 7.28 17.20
CA ASP A 20 10.79 6.56 17.05
C ASP A 20 11.04 5.50 18.14
N HIS A 21 10.42 5.65 19.31
CA HIS A 21 10.49 4.68 20.40
C HIS A 21 9.54 3.49 20.24
N ASP A 22 8.46 3.66 19.47
CA ASP A 22 7.39 2.67 19.33
C ASP A 22 7.44 1.95 17.98
N VAL A 23 7.88 2.64 16.92
CA VAL A 23 7.83 2.14 15.53
C VAL A 23 9.11 2.53 14.80
N THR A 24 9.83 1.54 14.28
CA THR A 24 10.95 1.78 13.36
C THR A 24 10.43 2.22 11.99
N PHE A 25 10.91 3.36 11.51
CA PHE A 25 10.54 3.89 10.20
C PHE A 25 11.77 4.01 9.29
N VAL A 26 11.64 3.55 8.05
CA VAL A 26 12.67 3.66 7.02
C VAL A 26 12.06 4.25 5.75
N HIS A 27 12.68 5.31 5.22
CA HIS A 27 12.37 5.82 3.89
C HIS A 27 13.41 5.30 2.90
N LEU A 28 12.96 4.54 1.90
CA LEU A 28 13.82 4.06 0.81
C LEU A 28 13.80 5.07 -0.32
N GLU A 29 14.93 5.76 -0.50
CA GLU A 29 15.14 6.69 -1.60
C GLU A 29 15.38 5.95 -2.92
N ASP A 30 15.15 6.63 -4.04
CA ASP A 30 15.41 6.12 -5.41
C ASP A 30 14.81 4.74 -5.70
N TYR A 31 13.57 4.53 -5.27
CA TYR A 31 12.82 3.29 -5.51
C TYR A 31 12.81 2.90 -6.99
N ASP A 32 13.50 1.81 -7.31
CA ASP A 32 13.65 1.25 -8.64
C ASP A 32 13.09 -0.18 -8.73
N MET A 33 13.31 -0.84 -9.87
CA MET A 33 12.85 -2.22 -10.06
C MET A 33 13.58 -3.23 -9.18
N THR A 34 14.82 -2.94 -8.79
CA THR A 34 15.63 -3.79 -7.92
C THR A 34 15.04 -3.81 -6.51
N LEU A 35 14.81 -2.62 -5.94
CA LEU A 35 14.13 -2.46 -4.65
C LEU A 35 12.71 -3.02 -4.69
N ALA A 36 11.98 -2.82 -5.79
CA ALA A 36 10.65 -3.39 -5.96
C ALA A 36 10.62 -4.92 -5.84
N GLN A 37 11.61 -5.62 -6.41
CA GLN A 37 11.70 -7.08 -6.34
C GLN A 37 12.00 -7.54 -4.92
N LEU A 38 12.95 -6.89 -4.24
CA LEU A 38 13.30 -7.21 -2.85
C LEU A 38 12.11 -7.01 -1.92
N MET A 39 11.39 -5.89 -2.05
CA MET A 39 10.22 -5.62 -1.24
C MET A 39 9.07 -6.59 -1.53
N ALA A 40 8.86 -6.97 -2.80
CA ALA A 40 7.74 -7.84 -3.17
C ALA A 40 7.81 -9.24 -2.53
N VAL A 41 9.01 -9.70 -2.14
CA VAL A 41 9.22 -11.00 -1.46
C VAL A 41 9.60 -10.87 0.02
N GLY A 42 10.04 -9.68 0.45
CA GLY A 42 10.66 -9.48 1.77
C GLY A 42 9.76 -8.84 2.82
N VAL A 43 8.54 -8.42 2.47
CA VAL A 43 7.61 -7.79 3.42
C VAL A 43 6.54 -8.78 3.86
N ASP A 44 6.09 -8.68 5.10
CA ASP A 44 4.97 -9.49 5.60
C ASP A 44 3.61 -8.93 5.12
N LEU A 45 3.53 -7.62 4.96
CA LEU A 45 2.31 -6.89 4.63
C LEU A 45 2.57 -5.79 3.60
N TRP A 46 1.77 -5.76 2.54
CA TRP A 46 1.81 -4.74 1.49
C TRP A 46 0.64 -3.77 1.62
N LEU A 47 0.90 -2.51 1.99
CA LEU A 47 -0.14 -1.48 2.16
C LEU A 47 -0.37 -0.69 0.87
N ASN A 48 -1.62 -0.60 0.43
CA ASN A 48 -2.04 0.23 -0.69
C ASN A 48 -3.26 1.08 -0.28
N THR A 49 -3.07 2.39 -0.15
CA THR A 49 -4.15 3.34 0.22
C THR A 49 -4.45 4.29 -0.94
N PRO A 50 -5.00 3.81 -2.07
CA PRO A 50 -5.36 4.70 -3.17
C PRO A 50 -6.52 5.62 -2.76
N GLN A 51 -6.61 6.80 -3.36
CA GLN A 51 -7.87 7.54 -3.33
C GLN A 51 -8.93 6.74 -4.10
N ARG A 52 -10.04 6.48 -3.42
CA ARG A 52 -11.18 5.72 -3.94
C ARG A 52 -11.69 6.33 -5.25
N LEU A 53 -11.97 5.51 -6.25
CA LEU A 53 -12.47 5.84 -7.60
C LEU A 53 -11.48 6.57 -8.53
N LEU A 54 -10.20 6.71 -8.14
CA LEU A 54 -9.20 7.45 -8.93
C LEU A 54 -8.05 6.58 -9.47
N LYS A 55 -8.06 5.27 -9.22
CA LYS A 55 -7.01 4.34 -9.68
C LYS A 55 -7.63 3.21 -10.49
N THR A 56 -7.18 3.01 -11.72
CA THR A 56 -7.84 2.11 -12.69
C THR A 56 -7.28 0.69 -12.75
N SER A 57 -6.10 0.37 -12.21
CA SER A 57 -5.61 -1.03 -12.28
C SER A 57 -4.53 -1.47 -11.27
N GLY A 58 -3.80 -0.55 -10.61
CA GLY A 58 -2.89 -0.86 -9.49
C GLY A 58 -2.00 -2.12 -9.63
N THR A 59 -1.13 -2.20 -10.65
CA THR A 59 -0.32 -3.41 -10.93
C THR A 59 0.71 -3.77 -9.84
N SER A 60 1.15 -2.83 -9.01
CA SER A 60 2.08 -3.11 -7.92
C SER A 60 1.44 -3.93 -6.79
N ALA A 61 0.14 -3.73 -6.53
CA ALA A 61 -0.60 -4.54 -5.55
C ALA A 61 -0.72 -6.00 -6.00
N MET A 62 -0.71 -6.26 -7.31
CA MET A 62 -0.73 -7.62 -7.87
C MET A 62 0.55 -8.42 -7.60
N LYS A 63 1.64 -7.77 -7.19
CA LYS A 63 2.93 -8.43 -6.95
C LYS A 63 2.99 -9.11 -5.58
N ALA A 64 2.17 -8.69 -4.61
CA ALA A 64 2.20 -9.23 -3.26
C ALA A 64 1.62 -10.67 -3.18
N PRO A 65 0.41 -10.96 -3.72
CA PRO A 65 -0.21 -12.29 -3.56
C PRO A 65 0.62 -13.46 -4.15
N PRO A 66 1.23 -13.35 -5.35
CA PRO A 66 2.06 -14.42 -5.90
C PRO A 66 3.29 -14.76 -5.05
N ASN A 67 3.75 -13.84 -4.21
CA ASN A 67 4.90 -14.02 -3.33
C ASN A 67 4.50 -14.44 -1.90
N GLY A 68 3.22 -14.72 -1.67
CA GLY A 68 2.71 -15.09 -0.34
C GLY A 68 2.61 -13.89 0.62
N VAL A 69 2.76 -12.67 0.13
CA VAL A 69 2.67 -11.45 0.91
C VAL A 69 1.20 -11.04 1.04
N SER A 70 0.76 -10.78 2.27
CA SER A 70 -0.61 -10.32 2.53
C SER A 70 -0.78 -8.88 2.05
N SER A 71 -1.86 -8.58 1.32
CA SER A 71 -2.16 -7.22 0.89
C SER A 71 -3.19 -6.56 1.80
N LEU A 72 -3.01 -5.28 2.12
CA LEU A 72 -3.92 -4.44 2.90
C LEU A 72 -4.31 -3.22 2.06
N SER A 73 -5.57 -3.14 1.63
CA SER A 73 -6.02 -2.09 0.72
C SER A 73 -7.49 -1.73 0.94
N PHE A 74 -7.90 -0.55 0.44
CA PHE A 74 -9.31 -0.29 0.17
C PHE A 74 -9.79 -1.17 -1.01
N LEU A 75 -11.05 -1.60 -0.96
CA LEU A 75 -11.74 -2.31 -2.06
C LEU A 75 -11.90 -1.36 -3.26
N ASP A 76 -10.92 -1.35 -4.16
CA ASP A 76 -10.93 -0.59 -5.42
C ASP A 76 -10.04 -1.22 -6.49
N ALA A 77 -10.36 -1.01 -7.78
CA ALA A 77 -9.64 -1.53 -8.95
C ALA A 77 -9.49 -3.07 -9.02
N TRP A 78 -8.29 -3.60 -9.36
CA TRP A 78 -7.97 -5.05 -9.50
C TRP A 78 -8.42 -5.91 -8.30
N TRP A 79 -8.60 -5.30 -7.14
CA TRP A 79 -9.16 -5.97 -5.96
C TRP A 79 -10.51 -6.63 -6.23
N LEU A 80 -11.32 -6.11 -7.17
CA LEU A 80 -12.56 -6.75 -7.59
C LEU A 80 -12.35 -8.08 -8.35
N GLU A 81 -11.19 -8.30 -8.95
CA GLU A 81 -10.87 -9.45 -9.79
C GLU A 81 -10.12 -10.56 -9.04
N GLY A 82 -9.29 -10.20 -8.05
CA GLY A 82 -8.42 -11.14 -7.33
C GLY A 82 -8.76 -11.44 -5.87
N HIS A 83 -9.70 -10.72 -5.26
CA HIS A 83 -9.99 -10.84 -3.83
C HIS A 83 -10.80 -12.09 -3.48
N ILE A 84 -10.23 -12.95 -2.62
CA ILE A 84 -10.96 -14.02 -1.94
C ILE A 84 -11.02 -13.65 -0.45
N LYS A 85 -12.22 -13.24 -0.01
CA LYS A 85 -12.47 -12.76 1.36
C LYS A 85 -12.00 -13.79 2.39
N GLY A 86 -11.10 -13.39 3.28
CA GLY A 86 -10.60 -14.21 4.38
C GLY A 86 -9.52 -15.25 4.00
N VAL A 87 -9.08 -15.28 2.74
CA VAL A 87 -8.06 -16.22 2.26
C VAL A 87 -6.80 -15.49 1.81
N THR A 88 -6.96 -14.41 1.04
CA THR A 88 -5.81 -13.74 0.41
C THR A 88 -5.41 -12.44 1.11
N GLU A 89 -6.36 -11.69 1.72
CA GLU A 89 -6.13 -10.26 2.01
C GLU A 89 -7.04 -9.66 3.11
N TRP A 90 -6.68 -8.45 3.57
CA TRP A 90 -7.45 -7.62 4.50
C TRP A 90 -7.95 -6.34 3.82
N SER A 91 -9.25 -6.06 3.92
CA SER A 91 -9.87 -4.86 3.33
C SER A 91 -10.10 -3.76 4.36
N ILE A 92 -9.74 -2.52 4.01
CA ILE A 92 -10.06 -1.32 4.80
C ILE A 92 -11.34 -0.68 4.24
N GLY A 93 -12.27 -0.31 5.13
CA GLY A 93 -13.51 0.40 4.76
C GLY A 93 -14.72 -0.52 4.53
N HIS A 94 -15.86 0.07 4.14
CA HIS A 94 -17.09 -0.67 3.87
C HIS A 94 -17.06 -1.32 2.49
N GLU A 95 -17.69 -2.48 2.36
CA GLU A 95 -18.09 -3.04 1.06
C GLU A 95 -18.92 -1.97 0.32
N ARG A 96 -18.90 -2.03 -1.01
CA ARG A 96 -19.31 -0.96 -1.94
C ARG A 96 -20.57 -0.20 -1.47
N PRO A 97 -20.70 1.12 -1.70
CA PRO A 97 -21.95 1.82 -1.46
C PRO A 97 -23.08 1.11 -2.23
N GLY A 98 -23.95 0.39 -1.53
CA GLY A 98 -25.10 -0.30 -2.13
C GLY A 98 -25.26 -1.79 -1.84
N GLU A 99 -24.31 -2.48 -1.21
CA GLU A 99 -24.54 -3.87 -0.75
C GLU A 99 -25.03 -3.85 0.71
N LYS A 100 -26.31 -4.22 0.90
CA LYS A 100 -26.93 -4.56 2.18
C LYS A 100 -26.87 -6.06 2.40
#